data_AF-A0A9X8VAZ8-F1
#
_entry.id   AF-A0A9X8VAZ8-F1
#
_cell.length_a   1.000
_cell.length_b   1.000
_cell.length_c   1.000
_cell.angle_alpha   90.00
_cell.angle_beta   90.00
_cell.angle_gamma   90.00
#
_symmetry.space_group_name_H-M   'P 1'
#
loop_
_entity.id
_entity.type
_entity.pdbx_description
1 polymer ?
#
loop_
_entity_poly.entity_id
_entity_poly.type
_entity_poly.pdbx_seq_one_letter_code
_entity_poly.pdbx_strand_id
1 'polypeptide(L)'
;MMLERICQLSREAGAAIMAVYDGEQPLDVAQKKDDSPVTAADLAAHHIIKRGLAALTPEVPLLSEEDPPAWEERRSWTRYWLVDPLDGTKEFLHR
;
A
#
# COMPACT_ATOMS: atom_id res chain seq x y z
N MET A 1 13.04 15.84 -8.03
CA MET A 1 12.81 16.23 -6.61
C MET A 1 12.04 15.14 -5.87
N MET A 2 11.93 15.19 -4.53
CA MET A 2 11.24 14.15 -3.72
C MET A 2 9.80 13.88 -4.21
N LEU A 3 9.02 14.94 -4.45
CA LEU A 3 7.64 14.85 -4.93
C LEU A 3 7.50 14.03 -6.21
N GLU A 4 8.38 14.27 -7.19
CA GLU A 4 8.34 13.53 -8.47
C GLU A 4 8.56 12.03 -8.27
N ARG A 5 9.44 11.65 -7.33
CA ARG A 5 9.71 10.23 -7.01
C ARG A 5 8.52 9.59 -6.31
N ILE A 6 7.85 10.32 -5.42
CA ILE A 6 6.61 9.86 -4.79
C ILE A 6 5.49 9.70 -5.83
N CYS A 7 5.28 10.69 -6.71
CA CYS A 7 4.30 10.59 -7.78
C CYS A 7 4.58 9.42 -8.72
N GLN A 8 5.86 9.12 -8.98
CA GLN A 8 6.25 7.97 -9.78
C GLN A 8 5.90 6.65 -9.09
N LEU A 9 6.20 6.51 -7.79
CA LEU A 9 5.80 5.34 -7.02
C LEU A 9 4.28 5.15 -6.96
N SER A 10 3.52 6.23 -6.80
CA SER A 10 2.05 6.17 -6.83
C SER A 10 1.52 5.68 -8.18
N ARG A 11 2.14 6.09 -9.30
CA ARG A 11 1.77 5.59 -10.64
C ARG A 11 2.12 4.11 -10.83
N GLU A 12 3.26 3.67 -10.33
CA GLU A 12 3.67 2.26 -10.40
C GLU A 12 2.74 1.36 -9.57
N ALA A 13 2.36 1.82 -8.37
CA ALA A 13 1.37 1.14 -7.55
C ALA A 13 0.01 1.07 -8.25
N GLY A 14 -0.44 2.19 -8.85
CA GLY A 14 -1.67 2.24 -9.64
C GLY A 14 -1.65 1.29 -10.84
N ALA A 15 -0.53 1.17 -11.55
CA ALA A 15 -0.39 0.23 -12.65
C ALA A 15 -0.49 -1.23 -12.18
N ALA A 16 0.07 -1.56 -11.02
CA ALA A 16 -0.04 -2.90 -10.44
C ALA A 16 -1.48 -3.22 -10.01
N ILE A 17 -2.20 -2.25 -9.44
CA ILE A 17 -3.63 -2.38 -9.13
C ILE A 17 -4.42 -2.65 -10.42
N MET A 18 -4.14 -1.88 -11.48
CA MET A 18 -4.82 -2.05 -12.77
C MET A 18 -4.55 -3.42 -13.40
N ALA A 19 -3.36 -4.00 -13.26
CA ALA A 19 -3.07 -5.34 -13.77
C ALA A 19 -3.95 -6.44 -13.12
N VAL A 20 -4.21 -6.33 -11.81
CA VAL A 20 -5.16 -7.22 -11.12
C VAL A 20 -6.59 -6.92 -11.56
N TYR A 21 -6.92 -5.63 -11.65
CA TYR A 21 -8.24 -5.14 -12.02
C TYR A 21 -8.65 -5.57 -13.46
N ASP A 22 -7.72 -5.53 -14.41
CA ASP A 22 -7.93 -5.90 -15.82
C ASP A 22 -7.83 -7.43 -16.04
N GLY A 23 -7.61 -8.21 -14.98
CA GLY A 23 -7.53 -9.67 -15.03
C GLY A 23 -6.23 -10.24 -15.60
N GLU A 24 -5.18 -9.40 -15.74
CA GLU A 24 -3.84 -9.86 -16.08
C GLU A 24 -3.20 -10.65 -14.92
N GLN A 25 -3.68 -10.42 -13.69
CA GLN A 25 -3.34 -11.17 -12.49
C GLN A 25 -4.60 -11.65 -11.76
N PRO A 26 -4.53 -12.76 -10.99
CA PRO A 26 -5.67 -13.25 -10.22
C PRO A 26 -6.19 -12.23 -9.20
N LEU A 27 -7.51 -12.08 -9.14
CA LEU A 27 -8.19 -11.36 -8.08
C LEU A 27 -8.26 -12.27 -6.84
N ASP A 28 -7.14 -12.42 -6.14
CA ASP A 28 -7.12 -13.13 -4.87
C ASP A 28 -7.64 -12.21 -3.77
N VAL A 29 -8.69 -12.64 -3.07
CA VAL A 29 -9.31 -11.89 -1.96
C VAL A 29 -9.07 -12.64 -0.67
N ALA A 30 -8.50 -11.96 0.32
CA ALA A 30 -8.37 -12.42 1.69
C ALA A 30 -9.12 -11.48 2.64
N GLN A 31 -9.31 -11.93 3.88
CA GLN A 31 -9.87 -11.11 4.95
C GLN A 31 -8.78 -10.78 5.97
N LYS A 32 -8.72 -9.50 6.36
CA LYS A 32 -7.90 -9.05 7.48
C LYS A 32 -8.54 -9.48 8.81
N LYS A 33 -7.81 -9.27 9.91
CA LYS A 33 -8.28 -9.62 11.27
C LYS A 33 -9.52 -8.85 11.73
N ASP A 34 -9.80 -7.71 11.11
CA ASP A 34 -10.95 -6.85 11.38
C ASP A 34 -12.10 -7.07 10.37
N ASP A 35 -12.09 -8.21 9.66
CA ASP A 35 -13.06 -8.62 8.64
C ASP A 35 -13.12 -7.70 7.39
N SER A 36 -12.19 -6.76 7.25
CA SER A 36 -12.05 -5.98 6.02
C SER A 36 -11.44 -6.82 4.89
N PRO A 37 -11.88 -6.65 3.63
CA PRO A 37 -11.28 -7.34 2.50
C PRO A 37 -9.92 -6.75 2.17
N VAL A 38 -9.00 -7.60 1.73
CA VAL A 38 -7.73 -7.22 1.11
C VAL A 38 -7.56 -8.05 -0.15
N THR A 39 -7.10 -7.44 -1.24
CA THR A 39 -6.89 -8.12 -2.50
C THR A 39 -5.42 -8.20 -2.87
N ALA A 40 -5.10 -9.03 -3.88
CA ALA A 40 -3.80 -9.02 -4.53
C ALA A 40 -3.40 -7.62 -5.04
N ALA A 41 -4.36 -6.76 -5.38
CA ALA A 41 -4.10 -5.38 -5.81
C ALA A 41 -3.55 -4.53 -4.66
N ASP A 42 -4.18 -4.58 -3.49
CA ASP A 42 -3.75 -3.86 -2.27
C ASP A 42 -2.32 -4.28 -1.89
N LEU A 43 -2.05 -5.60 -1.89
CA LEU A 43 -0.72 -6.14 -1.55
C LEU A 43 0.34 -5.76 -2.59
N ALA A 44 0.02 -5.80 -3.87
CA ALA A 44 0.94 -5.41 -4.94
C ALA A 44 1.32 -3.92 -4.83
N ALA A 45 0.33 -3.06 -4.64
CA ALA A 45 0.55 -1.63 -4.40
C ALA A 45 1.38 -1.40 -3.13
N HIS A 46 1.03 -2.06 -2.03
CA HIS A 46 1.74 -1.97 -0.75
C HIS A 46 3.23 -2.29 -0.92
N HIS A 47 3.55 -3.41 -1.58
CA HIS A 47 4.94 -3.84 -1.76
C HIS A 47 5.77 -2.88 -2.62
N ILE A 48 5.17 -2.32 -3.68
CA ILE A 48 5.83 -1.31 -4.53
C ILE A 48 6.14 -0.05 -3.70
N ILE A 49 5.13 0.48 -3.01
CA ILE A 49 5.29 1.71 -2.21
C ILE A 49 6.28 1.48 -1.07
N LYS A 50 6.16 0.38 -0.32
CA LYS A 50 7.04 0.04 0.80
C LYS A 50 8.51 -0.04 0.37
N ARG A 51 8.79 -0.76 -0.72
CA ARG A 51 10.16 -0.88 -1.25
C ARG A 51 10.68 0.46 -1.76
N GLY A 52 9.85 1.22 -2.46
CA GLY A 52 10.20 2.54 -2.99
C GLY A 52 10.54 3.54 -1.88
N LEU A 53 9.68 3.68 -0.88
CA LEU A 53 9.89 4.60 0.25
C LEU A 53 11.10 4.20 1.10
N ALA A 54 11.32 2.90 1.33
CA ALA A 54 12.50 2.41 2.04
C ALA A 54 13.80 2.76 1.31
N ALA A 55 13.80 2.80 -0.03
CA ALA A 55 14.95 3.22 -0.81
C ALA A 55 15.14 4.75 -0.86
N LEU A 56 14.03 5.51 -0.84
CA LEU A 56 14.06 6.97 -0.94
C LEU A 56 14.41 7.66 0.39
N THR A 57 13.90 7.13 1.49
CA THR A 57 14.01 7.68 2.84
C THR A 57 14.11 6.54 3.86
N PRO A 58 15.24 5.82 3.90
CA PRO A 58 15.41 4.66 4.78
C PRO A 58 15.26 5.00 6.27
N GLU A 59 15.45 6.27 6.64
CA GLU A 59 15.32 6.77 8.00
C GLU A 59 13.89 7.17 8.41
N VAL A 60 12.95 7.21 7.45
CA VAL A 60 11.55 7.58 7.71
C VAL A 60 10.69 6.31 7.76
N PRO A 61 10.15 5.94 8.94
CA PRO A 61 9.31 4.75 9.06
C PRO A 61 8.05 4.83 8.20
N LEU A 62 7.48 3.66 7.89
CA LEU A 62 6.24 3.53 7.14
C LEU A 62 5.14 2.97 8.05
N LEU A 63 4.01 3.66 8.10
CA LEU A 63 2.75 3.16 8.62
C LEU A 63 1.82 2.92 7.42
N SER A 64 1.58 1.64 7.11
CA SER A 64 0.68 1.25 6.02
C SER A 64 -0.49 0.44 6.54
N GLU A 65 -1.65 0.57 5.91
CA GLU A 65 -2.85 -0.20 6.28
C GLU A 65 -2.62 -1.71 6.22
N GLU A 66 -1.83 -2.19 5.24
CA GLU A 66 -1.59 -3.63 5.04
C GLU A 66 -0.52 -4.23 5.95
N ASP A 67 0.28 -3.39 6.60
CA ASP A 67 1.35 -3.82 7.50
C ASP A 67 1.60 -2.76 8.58
N PRO A 68 0.65 -2.56 9.51
CA PRO A 68 0.77 -1.55 10.54
C PRO A 68 1.74 -2.03 11.63
N PRO A 69 2.81 -1.27 11.92
CA PRO A 69 3.71 -1.58 13.03
C PRO A 69 2.99 -1.50 14.39
N ALA A 70 3.50 -2.24 15.38
CA ALA A 70 2.94 -2.27 16.72
C ALA A 70 2.85 -0.86 17.33
N TRP A 71 1.84 -0.61 18.15
CA TRP A 71 1.64 0.70 18.78
C TRP A 71 2.87 1.14 19.58
N GLU A 72 3.46 0.22 20.33
CA GLU A 72 4.64 0.44 21.16
C GLU A 72 5.84 0.93 20.36
N GLU A 73 5.96 0.50 19.10
CA GLU A 73 7.01 0.93 18.17
C GLU A 73 6.71 2.36 17.67
N ARG A 74 5.50 2.59 17.15
CA ARG A 74 5.15 3.83 16.46
C ARG A 74 4.80 5.00 17.36
N ARG A 75 4.47 4.78 18.64
CA ARG A 75 4.04 5.83 19.57
C ARG A 75 5.09 6.94 19.79
N SER A 76 6.35 6.65 19.52
CA SER A 76 7.48 7.58 19.69
C SER A 76 7.86 8.32 18.41
N TRP A 77 7.27 7.95 17.27
CA TRP A 77 7.63 8.53 15.98
C TRP A 77 7.14 9.98 15.87
N THR A 78 8.04 10.86 15.47
CA THR A 78 7.74 12.28 15.22
C THR A 78 7.54 12.57 13.73
N ARG A 79 7.98 11.66 12.85
CA ARG A 79 7.85 11.74 11.39
C ARG A 79 7.80 10.33 10.80
N TYR A 80 6.84 10.08 9.92
CA TYR A 80 6.65 8.80 9.23
C TYR A 80 5.85 9.01 7.94
N TRP A 81 5.89 8.02 7.04
CA TRP A 81 4.98 7.92 5.91
C TRP A 81 3.69 7.25 6.33
N LEU A 82 2.55 7.84 5.97
CA LEU A 82 1.23 7.22 6.12
C LEU A 82 0.74 6.80 4.75
N VAL A 83 0.45 5.51 4.57
CA VAL A 83 0.11 4.94 3.25
C VAL A 83 -1.11 4.04 3.35
N ASP A 84 -2.13 4.42 2.59
CA ASP A 84 -3.19 3.52 2.12
C ASP A 84 -2.85 3.13 0.67
N PRO A 85 -2.56 1.85 0.39
CA PRO A 85 -2.20 1.39 -0.96
C PRO A 85 -3.37 1.42 -1.95
N LEU A 86 -4.61 1.25 -1.47
CA LEU A 86 -5.82 1.23 -2.28
C LEU A 86 -7.03 1.61 -1.41
N ASP A 87 -7.42 2.89 -1.48
CA ASP A 87 -8.64 3.36 -0.82
C ASP A 87 -9.89 2.82 -1.55
N GLY A 88 -10.82 2.21 -0.82
CA GLY A 88 -12.08 1.66 -1.37
C GLY A 88 -11.99 0.24 -1.90
N THR A 89 -11.30 -0.68 -1.21
CA THR A 89 -11.17 -2.10 -1.60
C THR A 89 -12.53 -2.81 -1.83
N LYS A 90 -13.61 -2.42 -1.12
CA LYS A 90 -14.95 -3.02 -1.32
C LYS A 90 -15.56 -2.61 -2.65
N GLU A 91 -15.39 -1.35 -3.03
CA GLU A 91 -15.84 -0.74 -4.27
C GLU A 91 -15.03 -1.30 -5.45
N PHE A 92 -13.75 -1.57 -5.22
CA PHE A 92 -12.88 -2.27 -6.16
C PHE A 92 -13.39 -3.69 -6.51
N LEU A 93 -13.92 -4.42 -5.51
CA LEU A 93 -14.43 -5.78 -5.68
C LEU A 93 -15.81 -5.89 -6.33
N HIS A 94 -16.66 -4.86 -6.23
CA HIS A 94 -18.06 -4.91 -6.70
C HIS A 94 -18.27 -4.39 -8.14
N ARG A 95 -17.29 -4.59 -9.02
CA ARG A 95 -17.43 -4.25 -10.44
C ARG A 95 -18.01 -5.37 -11.30
#